data_AF-A0AAE0GAU6-F1
#
_entry.id   AF-A0AAE0GAU6-F1
#
_cell.length_a   1.000
_cell.length_b   1.000
_cell.length_c   1.000
_cell.angle_alpha   90.00
_cell.angle_beta   90.00
_cell.angle_gamma   90.00
#
_symmetry.space_group_name_H-M   'P 1'
#
loop_
_entity.id
_entity.type
_entity.pdbx_description
1 polymer ?
#
loop_
_entity_poly.entity_id
_entity_poly.type
_entity_poly.pdbx_seq_one_letter_code
_entity_poly.pdbx_strand_id
1 'polypeptide(L)'
;MVCCSTPAGLIWGLCASKVDASLKREADANSSLKQEADANSSPQAESTDAGMEVSQTEQMIGPPTFTQLSTTYWVFVLCGALMYGSIVPIWFIGSKIFQEEWGLSVTESDRLLLLPEGFIVLVAPALGALVDKLSMGLGSRLSFLGVGQACIGISYLTLALSHLNPVIPMIFLGFSYAICSTMYWASFPLVCPQQLLPLGTGILGTAVNILPSVLPPVLANMETYSLKLGTLAFLGLLSAGSAAVTALLVRIKSSSESGLYQRLPLASSIVIAEEEGKVEQENIMNSML
;
A
#
# COMPACT_ATOMS: atom_id res chain seq x y z
N MET A 1 -4.56 -31.76 -3.15
CA MET A 1 -3.35 -31.15 -2.52
C MET A 1 -2.46 -30.64 -3.65
N VAL A 2 -2.75 -29.44 -4.14
CA VAL A 2 -1.97 -28.74 -5.17
C VAL A 2 -1.75 -27.34 -4.61
N CYS A 3 -0.53 -27.06 -4.15
CA CYS A 3 -0.12 -25.72 -3.77
C CYS A 3 -0.08 -24.86 -5.03
N CYS A 4 -1.09 -24.03 -5.23
CA CYS A 4 -1.07 -22.99 -6.26
C CYS A 4 -0.19 -21.85 -5.77
N SER A 5 1.00 -21.77 -6.35
CA SER A 5 1.90 -20.62 -6.29
C SER A 5 1.16 -19.38 -6.80
N THR A 6 0.79 -18.46 -5.91
CA THR A 6 0.24 -17.17 -6.31
C THR A 6 1.35 -16.29 -6.93
N PRO A 7 1.05 -15.49 -7.97
CA PRO A 7 2.04 -14.61 -8.64
C PRO A 7 2.67 -13.56 -7.70
N ALA A 8 2.05 -13.28 -6.55
CA ALA A 8 2.59 -12.38 -5.52
C ALA A 8 3.96 -12.84 -4.99
N GLY A 9 4.21 -14.15 -4.94
CA GLY A 9 5.51 -14.69 -4.50
C GLY A 9 6.65 -14.48 -5.49
N LEU A 10 6.35 -14.35 -6.79
CA LEU A 10 7.35 -14.19 -7.85
C LEU A 10 7.87 -12.75 -7.94
N ILE A 11 6.98 -11.77 -7.75
CA ILE A 11 7.36 -10.35 -7.66
C ILE A 11 8.13 -10.10 -6.34
N TRP A 12 7.72 -10.73 -5.24
CA TRP A 12 8.45 -10.66 -3.97
C TRP A 12 9.82 -11.33 -4.03
N GLY A 13 9.94 -12.48 -4.71
CA GLY A 13 11.22 -13.19 -4.89
C GLY A 13 12.25 -12.42 -5.72
N LEU A 14 11.80 -11.67 -6.74
CA LEU A 14 12.69 -10.85 -7.56
C LEU A 14 13.17 -9.59 -6.83
N CYS A 15 12.34 -8.99 -5.96
CA CYS A 15 12.77 -7.89 -5.09
C CYS A 15 13.71 -8.37 -3.98
N ALA A 16 13.41 -9.51 -3.33
CA ALA A 16 14.28 -10.10 -2.30
C ALA A 16 15.67 -10.46 -2.87
N SER A 17 15.71 -11.05 -4.07
CA SER A 17 16.97 -11.38 -4.75
C SER A 17 17.83 -10.14 -5.06
N LYS A 18 17.21 -9.01 -5.43
CA LYS A 18 17.95 -7.76 -5.67
C LYS A 18 18.47 -7.14 -4.38
N VAL A 19 17.73 -7.26 -3.28
CA VAL A 19 18.16 -6.79 -1.95
C VAL A 19 19.33 -7.63 -1.43
N ASP A 20 19.25 -8.97 -1.55
CA ASP A 20 20.35 -9.86 -1.16
C ASP A 20 21.62 -9.61 -1.98
N ALA A 21 21.48 -9.34 -3.28
CA ALA A 21 22.62 -9.00 -4.13
C ALA A 21 23.26 -7.66 -3.77
N SER A 22 22.47 -6.69 -3.27
CA SER A 22 22.96 -5.39 -2.82
C SER A 22 23.69 -5.51 -1.48
N LEU A 23 23.13 -6.25 -0.52
CA LEU A 23 23.75 -6.50 0.79
C LEU A 23 25.06 -7.28 0.66
N LYS A 24 25.13 -8.23 -0.27
CA LYS A 24 26.35 -8.98 -0.52
C LYS A 24 27.47 -8.11 -1.11
N ARG A 25 27.13 -7.18 -2.01
CA ARG A 25 28.10 -6.20 -2.54
C ARG A 25 28.61 -5.23 -1.48
N GLU A 26 27.76 -4.77 -0.56
CA GLU A 26 28.18 -3.91 0.56
C GLU A 26 29.06 -4.67 1.55
N ALA A 27 28.76 -5.94 1.84
CA ALA A 27 29.60 -6.78 2.69
C ALA A 27 30.99 -7.03 2.07
N ASP A 28 31.05 -7.31 0.76
CA ASP A 28 32.30 -7.52 0.04
C ASP A 28 33.13 -6.22 -0.04
N ALA A 29 32.48 -5.05 -0.26
CA ALA A 29 33.12 -3.74 -0.25
C ALA A 29 33.68 -3.36 1.14
N ASN A 30 32.94 -3.65 2.22
CA ASN A 30 33.42 -3.38 3.57
C ASN A 30 34.56 -4.32 3.99
N SER A 31 34.56 -5.58 3.51
CA SER A 31 35.65 -6.52 3.79
C SER A 31 36.97 -6.16 3.11
N SER A 32 36.90 -5.58 1.90
CA SER A 32 38.06 -5.11 1.16
C SER A 32 38.66 -3.84 1.77
N LEU A 33 37.82 -2.90 2.23
CA LEU A 33 38.28 -1.73 2.99
C LEU A 33 38.95 -2.11 4.33
N LYS A 34 38.46 -3.16 5.00
CA LYS A 34 39.05 -3.65 6.24
C LYS A 34 40.41 -4.33 6.01
N GLN A 35 40.56 -5.07 4.91
CA GLN A 35 41.84 -5.66 4.51
C GLN A 35 42.89 -4.62 4.10
N GLU A 36 42.49 -3.51 3.46
CA GLU A 36 43.41 -2.41 3.15
C GLU A 36 43.84 -1.62 4.40
N ALA A 37 42.95 -1.47 5.39
CA ALA A 37 43.27 -0.84 6.67
C ALA A 37 44.28 -1.68 7.49
N ASP A 38 44.12 -3.00 7.50
CA ASP A 38 44.99 -3.92 8.25
C ASP A 38 46.36 -4.14 7.56
N ALA A 39 46.45 -3.95 6.24
CA ALA A 39 47.70 -4.08 5.49
C ALA A 39 48.64 -2.88 5.61
N ASN A 40 48.15 -1.72 6.09
CA ASN A 40 48.90 -0.47 6.10
C ASN A 40 49.31 0.03 7.51
N SER A 41 49.04 -0.73 8.57
CA SER A 41 49.44 -0.37 9.93
C SER A 41 50.81 -0.94 10.31
N SER A 42 51.87 -0.15 10.08
CA SER A 42 53.15 -0.33 10.79
C SER A 42 53.04 0.21 12.22
N PRO A 43 53.73 -0.38 13.23
CA PRO A 43 53.59 0.04 14.62
C PRO A 43 54.43 1.30 14.90
N GLN A 44 53.78 2.45 15.00
CA GLN A 44 54.31 3.60 15.74
C GLN A 44 53.31 4.07 16.80
N ALA A 45 53.86 4.39 17.96
CA ALA A 45 53.19 4.69 19.21
C ALA A 45 52.65 6.13 19.26
N GLU A 46 51.72 6.33 20.21
CA GLU A 46 51.13 7.61 20.66
C GLU A 46 50.25 8.34 19.63
N SER A 47 49.07 8.88 19.94
CA SER A 47 48.42 9.27 21.18
C SER A 47 46.94 9.53 20.89
N THR A 48 46.06 9.25 21.85
CA THR A 48 44.77 9.95 22.16
C THR A 48 43.82 10.37 21.02
N ASP A 49 42.55 9.97 21.22
CA ASP A 49 41.33 10.56 20.63
C ASP A 49 40.67 9.82 19.46
N ALA A 50 40.37 8.52 19.66
CA ALA A 50 39.48 7.75 18.78
C ALA A 50 38.30 7.12 19.55
N GLY A 51 37.84 7.81 20.61
CA GLY A 51 36.82 7.29 21.53
C GLY A 51 35.37 7.66 21.20
N MET A 52 35.07 8.31 20.07
CA MET A 52 33.77 8.98 19.89
C MET A 52 33.09 8.79 18.52
N GLU A 53 33.31 7.70 17.77
CA GLU A 53 32.54 7.47 16.52
C GLU A 53 32.11 6.02 16.24
N VAL A 54 32.07 5.15 17.26
CA VAL A 54 31.53 3.78 17.10
C VAL A 54 30.46 3.50 18.17
N SER A 55 29.49 4.40 18.32
CA SER A 55 28.40 4.25 19.29
C SER A 55 27.01 4.69 18.80
N GLN A 56 26.84 4.98 17.51
CA GLN A 56 25.53 5.43 16.97
C GLN A 56 24.81 4.42 16.07
N THR A 57 25.44 3.33 15.63
CA THR A 57 24.82 2.35 14.71
C THR A 57 24.20 1.12 15.38
N GLU A 58 24.46 0.90 16.67
CA GLU A 58 23.77 -0.13 17.47
C GLU A 58 22.93 0.53 18.58
N GLN A 59 22.07 1.48 18.21
CA GLN A 59 21.02 1.90 19.13
C GLN A 59 20.06 0.71 19.26
N MET A 60 20.19 -0.01 20.37
CA MET A 60 19.47 -1.24 20.71
C MET A 60 17.99 -1.16 20.32
N ILE A 61 17.64 -1.87 19.25
CA ILE A 61 16.26 -2.21 18.93
C ILE A 61 15.83 -3.18 20.03
N GLY A 62 15.18 -2.67 21.08
CA GLY A 62 14.37 -3.50 21.97
C GLY A 62 13.38 -4.32 21.15
N PRO A 63 12.87 -5.45 21.66
CA PRO A 63 11.97 -6.31 20.88
C PRO A 63 10.85 -5.44 20.29
N PRO A 64 10.62 -5.47 18.97
CA PRO A 64 9.67 -4.56 18.34
C PRO A 64 8.29 -4.82 18.91
N THR A 65 7.79 -3.88 19.71
CA THR A 65 6.50 -4.01 20.39
C THR A 65 5.41 -3.51 19.46
N PHE A 66 4.31 -4.27 19.34
CA PHE A 66 3.13 -3.93 18.54
C PHE A 66 2.57 -2.51 18.81
N THR A 67 2.81 -1.96 20.00
CA THR A 67 2.38 -0.63 20.43
C THR A 67 3.12 0.53 19.75
N GLN A 68 4.24 0.27 19.07
CA GLN A 68 5.01 1.29 18.35
C GLN A 68 4.41 1.66 16.99
N LEU A 69 3.43 0.89 16.51
CA LEU A 69 2.72 1.16 15.25
C LEU A 69 1.62 2.19 15.45
N SER A 70 1.56 3.19 14.58
CA SER A 70 0.61 4.30 14.68
C SER A 70 -0.84 3.85 14.50
N THR A 71 -1.79 4.63 15.01
CA THR A 71 -3.22 4.40 14.74
C THR A 71 -3.53 4.40 13.24
N THR A 72 -2.87 5.27 12.46
CA THR A 72 -3.00 5.31 11.00
C THR A 72 -2.64 3.97 10.36
N TYR A 73 -1.57 3.32 10.83
CA TYR A 73 -1.19 1.99 10.37
C TYR A 73 -2.28 0.95 10.64
N TRP A 74 -2.86 0.92 11.84
CA TRP A 74 -3.90 -0.06 12.18
C TRP A 74 -5.18 0.13 11.38
N VAL A 75 -5.61 1.37 11.16
CA VAL A 75 -6.76 1.67 10.31
C VAL A 75 -6.46 1.31 8.84
N PHE A 76 -5.22 1.49 8.37
CA PHE A 76 -4.78 1.04 7.05
C PHE A 76 -4.77 -0.49 6.90
N VAL A 77 -4.39 -1.22 7.95
CA VAL A 77 -4.47 -2.69 7.98
C VAL A 77 -5.94 -3.15 7.91
N LEU A 78 -6.84 -2.51 8.68
CA LEU A 78 -8.28 -2.82 8.64
C LEU A 78 -8.87 -2.56 7.23
N CYS A 79 -8.48 -1.45 6.59
CA CYS A 79 -8.86 -1.14 5.22
C CYS A 79 -8.51 -2.30 4.26
N GLY A 80 -7.27 -2.79 4.32
CA GLY A 80 -6.81 -3.92 3.51
C GLY A 80 -7.56 -5.21 3.82
N ALA A 81 -7.76 -5.53 5.11
CA ALA A 81 -8.49 -6.71 5.53
C ALA A 81 -9.91 -6.73 4.94
N LEU A 82 -10.66 -5.62 5.04
CA LEU A 82 -12.00 -5.51 4.47
C LEU A 82 -12.00 -5.56 2.94
N MET A 83 -11.04 -4.90 2.29
CA MET A 83 -10.91 -4.89 0.84
C MET A 83 -10.64 -6.30 0.29
N TYR A 84 -9.61 -6.99 0.79
CA TYR A 84 -9.30 -8.36 0.39
C TYR A 84 -10.42 -9.32 0.80
N GLY A 85 -11.04 -9.12 1.96
CA GLY A 85 -12.23 -9.85 2.38
C GLY A 85 -13.42 -9.69 1.42
N SER A 86 -13.53 -8.56 0.71
CA SER A 86 -14.58 -8.35 -0.29
C SER A 86 -14.27 -9.00 -1.64
N ILE A 87 -13.00 -9.09 -2.04
CA ILE A 87 -12.61 -9.54 -3.39
C ILE A 87 -12.28 -11.02 -3.41
N VAL A 88 -11.35 -11.45 -2.55
CA VAL A 88 -10.77 -12.80 -2.63
C VAL A 88 -11.81 -13.93 -2.55
N PRO A 89 -12.87 -13.85 -1.72
CA PRO A 89 -13.83 -14.94 -1.65
C PRO A 89 -14.50 -15.27 -3.00
N ILE A 90 -14.68 -14.29 -3.89
CA ILE A 90 -15.31 -14.54 -5.20
C ILE A 90 -14.49 -15.50 -6.06
N TRP A 91 -13.16 -15.58 -5.88
CA TRP A 91 -12.33 -16.54 -6.61
C TRP A 91 -12.62 -17.99 -6.22
N PHE A 92 -13.08 -18.22 -4.99
CA PHE A 92 -13.36 -19.56 -4.48
C PHE A 92 -14.79 -20.01 -4.79
N ILE A 93 -15.76 -19.10 -4.69
CA ILE A 93 -17.20 -19.44 -4.81
C ILE A 93 -17.84 -18.93 -6.10
N GLY A 94 -17.18 -18.01 -6.82
CA GLY A 94 -17.78 -17.34 -7.98
C GLY A 94 -18.07 -18.27 -9.15
N SER A 95 -17.30 -19.35 -9.32
CA SER A 95 -17.54 -20.31 -10.40
C SER A 95 -18.89 -21.01 -10.21
N LYS A 96 -19.23 -21.36 -8.96
CA LYS A 96 -20.55 -21.90 -8.61
C LYS A 96 -21.66 -20.88 -8.85
N ILE A 97 -21.46 -19.63 -8.41
CA ILE A 97 -22.43 -18.55 -8.61
C ILE A 97 -22.72 -18.35 -10.11
N PHE A 98 -21.69 -18.33 -10.96
CA PHE A 98 -21.87 -18.15 -12.40
C PHE A 98 -22.57 -19.32 -13.09
N GLN A 99 -22.30 -20.54 -12.65
CA GLN A 99 -23.01 -21.74 -13.12
C GLN A 99 -24.49 -21.70 -12.73
N GLU A 100 -24.80 -21.42 -11.47
CA GLU A 100 -26.18 -21.45 -10.96
C GLU A 100 -27.05 -20.32 -11.52
N GLU A 101 -26.48 -19.13 -11.73
CA GLU A 101 -27.25 -17.93 -12.05
C GLU A 101 -27.25 -17.57 -13.53
N TRP A 102 -26.20 -17.95 -14.26
CA TRP A 102 -26.06 -17.67 -15.69
C TRP A 102 -25.94 -18.94 -16.55
N GLY A 103 -25.97 -20.13 -15.94
CA GLY A 103 -25.90 -21.40 -16.69
C GLY A 103 -24.58 -21.60 -17.43
N LEU A 104 -23.53 -20.89 -17.04
CA LEU A 104 -22.22 -20.96 -17.70
C LEU A 104 -21.56 -22.32 -17.43
N SER A 105 -20.71 -22.77 -18.35
CA SER A 105 -19.82 -23.90 -18.06
C SER A 105 -18.77 -23.53 -16.99
N VAL A 106 -18.17 -24.54 -16.37
CA VAL A 106 -17.03 -24.34 -15.45
C VAL A 106 -15.92 -23.53 -16.14
N THR A 107 -15.59 -23.88 -17.38
CA THR A 107 -14.53 -23.20 -18.15
C THR A 107 -14.86 -21.73 -18.43
N GLU A 108 -16.11 -21.40 -18.76
CA GLU A 108 -16.51 -20.00 -18.97
C GLU A 108 -16.50 -19.20 -17.66
N SER A 109 -16.96 -19.82 -16.58
CA SER A 109 -16.97 -19.21 -15.24
C SER A 109 -15.56 -18.90 -14.76
N ASP A 110 -14.63 -19.84 -14.95
CA ASP A 110 -13.22 -19.64 -14.58
C ASP A 110 -12.55 -18.56 -15.44
N ARG A 111 -12.91 -18.44 -16.72
CA ARG A 111 -12.45 -17.33 -17.59
C ARG A 111 -12.91 -15.97 -17.06
N LEU A 112 -14.12 -15.86 -16.53
CA LEU A 112 -14.59 -14.62 -15.91
C LEU A 112 -13.83 -14.31 -14.62
N LEU A 113 -13.56 -15.32 -13.80
CA LEU A 113 -12.79 -15.16 -12.56
C LEU A 113 -11.33 -14.79 -12.77
N LEU A 114 -10.77 -15.04 -13.96
CA LEU A 114 -9.43 -14.57 -14.32
C LEU A 114 -9.37 -13.08 -14.65
N LEU A 115 -10.51 -12.43 -14.97
CA LEU A 115 -10.51 -11.03 -15.38
C LEU A 115 -9.87 -10.10 -14.34
N PRO A 116 -10.19 -10.16 -13.03
CA PRO A 116 -9.59 -9.25 -12.06
C PRO A 116 -8.06 -9.32 -12.00
N GLU A 117 -7.50 -10.53 -12.01
CA GLU A 117 -6.03 -10.72 -12.03
C GLU A 117 -5.43 -10.27 -13.37
N GLY A 118 -6.11 -10.55 -14.49
CA GLY A 118 -5.70 -10.07 -15.81
C GLY A 118 -5.63 -8.54 -15.87
N PHE A 119 -6.59 -7.84 -15.27
CA PHE A 119 -6.57 -6.37 -15.20
C PHE A 119 -5.42 -5.84 -14.34
N ILE A 120 -5.03 -6.51 -13.26
CA ILE A 120 -3.82 -6.12 -12.50
C ILE A 120 -2.60 -6.13 -13.42
N VAL A 121 -2.38 -7.20 -14.17
CA VAL A 121 -1.20 -7.34 -15.06
C VAL A 121 -1.15 -6.19 -16.07
N LEU A 122 -2.30 -5.78 -16.61
CA LEU A 122 -2.38 -4.74 -17.63
C LEU A 122 -2.31 -3.32 -17.05
N VAL A 123 -2.98 -3.08 -15.93
CA VAL A 123 -3.24 -1.73 -15.42
C VAL A 123 -2.24 -1.31 -14.35
N ALA A 124 -1.74 -2.25 -13.52
CA ALA A 124 -0.85 -1.92 -12.41
C ALA A 124 0.47 -1.26 -12.84
N PRO A 125 1.17 -1.69 -13.93
CA PRO A 125 2.38 -1.00 -14.38
C PRO A 125 2.12 0.45 -14.79
N ALA A 126 1.01 0.71 -15.49
CA ALA A 126 0.63 2.04 -15.92
C ALA A 126 0.27 2.94 -14.72
N LEU A 127 -0.47 2.40 -13.75
CA LEU A 127 -0.79 3.12 -12.51
C LEU A 127 0.43 3.34 -11.62
N GLY A 128 1.36 2.39 -11.54
CA GLY A 128 2.62 2.56 -10.84
C GLY A 128 3.44 3.70 -11.45
N ALA A 129 3.61 3.69 -12.77
CA ALA A 129 4.28 4.78 -13.48
C ALA A 129 3.57 6.13 -13.29
N LEU A 130 2.24 6.14 -13.19
CA LEU A 130 1.47 7.35 -12.90
C LEU A 130 1.75 7.88 -11.47
N VAL A 131 1.75 6.99 -10.48
CA VAL A 131 2.05 7.32 -9.07
C VAL A 131 3.44 7.92 -8.94
N ASP A 132 4.43 7.35 -9.64
CA ASP A 132 5.81 7.81 -9.62
C ASP A 132 5.96 9.16 -10.33
N LYS A 133 5.42 9.28 -11.56
CA LYS A 133 5.52 10.52 -12.34
C LYS A 133 4.81 11.70 -11.71
N LEU A 134 3.64 11.46 -11.11
CA LEU A 134 2.89 12.51 -10.43
C LEU A 134 3.34 12.71 -8.97
N SER A 135 4.34 11.95 -8.50
CA SER A 135 4.83 11.99 -7.12
C SER A 135 3.68 11.98 -6.11
N MET A 136 2.70 11.10 -6.34
CA MET A 136 1.44 11.12 -5.59
C MET A 136 1.70 10.89 -4.11
N GLY A 137 1.26 11.83 -3.27
CA GLY A 137 1.30 11.68 -1.82
C GLY A 137 0.31 10.65 -1.30
N LEU A 138 0.42 10.30 -0.01
CA LEU A 138 -0.45 9.32 0.64
C LEU A 138 -1.94 9.68 0.51
N GLY A 139 -2.32 10.95 0.69
CA GLY A 139 -3.72 11.40 0.60
C GLY A 139 -4.38 11.14 -0.76
N SER A 140 -3.65 11.41 -1.86
CA SER A 140 -4.12 11.14 -3.21
C SER A 140 -4.24 9.64 -3.47
N ARG A 141 -3.24 8.84 -3.07
CA ARG A 141 -3.29 7.36 -3.21
C ARG A 141 -4.50 6.78 -2.47
N LEU A 142 -4.75 7.23 -1.24
CA LEU A 142 -5.89 6.80 -0.44
C LEU A 142 -7.24 7.23 -1.06
N SER A 143 -7.29 8.39 -1.72
CA SER A 143 -8.50 8.84 -2.41
C SER A 143 -8.82 7.97 -3.63
N PHE A 144 -7.82 7.63 -4.47
CA PHE A 144 -7.97 6.68 -5.57
C PHE A 144 -8.36 5.28 -5.07
N LEU A 145 -7.75 4.83 -3.97
CA LEU A 145 -8.11 3.58 -3.31
C LEU A 145 -9.58 3.56 -2.89
N GLY A 146 -10.07 4.62 -2.23
CA GLY A 146 -11.46 4.72 -1.78
C GLY A 146 -12.46 4.71 -2.94
N VAL A 147 -12.15 5.40 -4.05
CA VAL A 147 -12.97 5.36 -5.26
C VAL A 147 -13.00 3.94 -5.85
N GLY A 148 -11.86 3.28 -5.97
CA GLY A 148 -11.80 1.89 -6.46
C GLY A 148 -12.60 0.92 -5.59
N GLN A 149 -12.55 1.08 -4.26
CA GLN A 149 -13.33 0.27 -3.31
C GLN A 149 -14.83 0.50 -3.46
N ALA A 150 -15.26 1.73 -3.70
CA ALA A 150 -16.67 2.02 -4.02
C ALA A 150 -17.08 1.34 -5.35
N CYS A 151 -16.22 1.39 -6.37
CA CYS A 151 -16.49 0.75 -7.67
C CYS A 151 -16.56 -0.78 -7.59
N ILE A 152 -15.77 -1.43 -6.72
CA ILE A 152 -15.92 -2.87 -6.41
C ILE A 152 -17.31 -3.15 -5.83
N GLY A 153 -17.76 -2.33 -4.86
CA GLY A 153 -19.09 -2.46 -4.28
C GLY A 153 -20.21 -2.32 -5.33
N ILE A 154 -20.08 -1.36 -6.24
CA ILE A 154 -21.02 -1.17 -7.38
C ILE A 154 -21.00 -2.39 -8.32
N SER A 155 -19.84 -2.97 -8.57
CA SER A 155 -19.71 -4.18 -9.40
C SER A 155 -20.47 -5.35 -8.79
N TYR A 156 -20.32 -5.56 -7.47
CA TYR A 156 -21.07 -6.58 -6.75
C TYR A 156 -22.57 -6.31 -6.72
N LEU A 157 -22.98 -5.06 -6.51
CA LEU A 157 -24.39 -4.68 -6.55
C LEU A 157 -25.00 -4.94 -7.94
N THR A 158 -24.24 -4.66 -9.00
CA THR A 158 -24.64 -4.91 -10.38
C THR A 158 -24.75 -6.41 -10.65
N LEU A 159 -23.79 -7.22 -10.20
CA LEU A 159 -23.90 -8.67 -10.27
C LEU A 159 -25.10 -9.19 -9.47
N ALA A 160 -25.37 -8.64 -8.29
CA ALA A 160 -26.41 -9.10 -7.38
C ALA A 160 -27.82 -8.78 -7.88
N LEU A 161 -28.07 -7.55 -8.35
CA LEU A 161 -29.41 -7.05 -8.67
C LEU A 161 -29.78 -7.18 -10.14
N SER A 162 -28.81 -7.38 -11.03
CA SER A 162 -29.05 -7.36 -12.47
C SER A 162 -28.98 -8.76 -13.10
N HIS A 163 -29.74 -8.93 -14.18
CA HIS A 163 -29.63 -10.06 -15.10
C HIS A 163 -28.69 -9.75 -16.28
N LEU A 164 -27.89 -8.69 -16.14
CA LEU A 164 -26.89 -8.32 -17.13
C LEU A 164 -25.90 -9.45 -17.35
N ASN A 165 -25.28 -9.45 -18.53
CA ASN A 165 -24.17 -10.34 -18.84
C ASN A 165 -23.04 -10.12 -17.79
N PRO A 166 -22.57 -11.17 -17.10
CA PRO A 166 -21.63 -11.04 -15.99
C PRO A 166 -20.25 -10.54 -16.43
N VAL A 167 -19.94 -10.57 -17.73
CA VAL A 167 -18.69 -10.01 -18.30
C VAL A 167 -18.54 -8.53 -17.96
N ILE A 168 -19.62 -7.73 -18.09
CA ILE A 168 -19.56 -6.27 -17.89
C ILE A 168 -19.17 -5.91 -16.45
N PRO A 169 -19.89 -6.37 -15.40
CA PRO A 169 -19.49 -6.07 -14.04
C PRO A 169 -18.16 -6.74 -13.64
N MET A 170 -17.76 -7.86 -14.26
CA MET A 170 -16.44 -8.46 -14.00
C MET A 170 -15.28 -7.66 -14.59
N ILE A 171 -15.45 -7.03 -15.77
CA ILE A 171 -14.48 -6.07 -16.32
C ILE A 171 -14.35 -4.87 -15.37
N PHE A 172 -15.48 -4.32 -14.92
CA PHE A 172 -15.48 -3.17 -14.02
C PHE A 172 -14.86 -3.52 -12.65
N LEU A 173 -15.17 -4.70 -12.12
CA LEU A 173 -14.56 -5.25 -10.91
C LEU A 173 -13.05 -5.37 -11.06
N GLY A 174 -12.57 -5.91 -12.18
CA GLY A 174 -11.13 -6.10 -12.41
C GLY A 174 -10.36 -4.79 -12.53
N PHE A 175 -10.88 -3.81 -13.26
CA PHE A 175 -10.26 -2.49 -13.35
C PHE A 175 -10.19 -1.80 -11.96
N SER A 176 -11.28 -1.89 -11.21
CA SER A 176 -11.36 -1.33 -9.85
C SER A 176 -10.39 -2.02 -8.90
N TYR A 177 -10.28 -3.35 -8.97
CA TYR A 177 -9.33 -4.13 -8.19
C TYR A 177 -7.88 -3.76 -8.53
N ALA A 178 -7.56 -3.54 -9.80
CA ALA A 178 -6.22 -3.13 -10.21
C ALA A 178 -5.81 -1.77 -9.63
N ILE A 179 -6.74 -0.80 -9.60
CA ILE A 179 -6.52 0.48 -8.92
C ILE A 179 -6.29 0.27 -7.43
N CYS A 180 -7.19 -0.46 -6.77
CA CYS A 180 -7.12 -0.72 -5.35
C CYS A 180 -5.83 -1.41 -4.94
N SER A 181 -5.47 -2.51 -5.59
CA SER A 181 -4.26 -3.28 -5.30
C SER A 181 -3.01 -2.42 -5.46
N THR A 182 -2.90 -1.68 -6.57
CA THR A 182 -1.75 -0.82 -6.84
C THR A 182 -1.62 0.31 -5.82
N MET A 183 -2.71 1.04 -5.55
CA MET A 183 -2.69 2.18 -4.62
C MET A 183 -2.48 1.73 -3.18
N TYR A 184 -3.04 0.59 -2.79
CA TYR A 184 -2.88 0.03 -1.47
C TYR A 184 -1.42 -0.33 -1.19
N TRP A 185 -0.82 -1.19 -2.02
CA TRP A 185 0.56 -1.63 -1.80
C TRP A 185 1.58 -0.51 -1.96
N ALA A 186 1.36 0.43 -2.90
CA ALA A 186 2.20 1.62 -3.01
C ALA A 186 2.11 2.54 -1.78
N SER A 187 1.01 2.50 -1.02
CA SER A 187 0.85 3.33 0.18
C SER A 187 1.47 2.74 1.44
N PHE A 188 1.71 1.42 1.47
CA PHE A 188 2.19 0.72 2.66
C PHE A 188 3.51 1.29 3.23
N PRO A 189 4.56 1.55 2.43
CA PRO A 189 5.82 2.11 2.94
C PRO A 189 5.67 3.53 3.52
N LEU A 190 4.57 4.23 3.21
CA LEU A 190 4.31 5.58 3.71
C LEU A 190 3.56 5.58 5.06
N VAL A 191 2.93 4.47 5.42
CA VAL A 191 2.17 4.33 6.68
C VAL A 191 2.93 3.53 7.75
N CYS A 192 3.90 2.71 7.35
CA CYS A 192 4.70 1.89 8.24
C CYS A 192 6.10 2.50 8.45
N PRO A 193 6.56 2.70 9.70
CA PRO A 193 7.93 3.15 9.96
C PRO A 193 8.96 2.20 9.37
N GLN A 194 10.04 2.73 8.78
CA GLN A 194 11.07 1.92 8.10
C GLN A 194 11.67 0.83 9.00
N GLN A 195 11.88 1.15 10.29
CA GLN A 195 12.46 0.25 11.29
C GLN A 195 11.55 -0.95 11.61
N LEU A 196 10.24 -0.81 11.37
CA LEU A 196 9.23 -1.83 11.67
C LEU A 196 8.64 -2.47 10.40
N LEU A 197 9.19 -2.17 9.22
CA LEU A 197 8.67 -2.68 7.95
C LEU A 197 8.51 -4.21 7.92
N PRO A 198 9.46 -5.03 8.40
CA PRO A 198 9.28 -6.49 8.41
C PRO A 198 8.10 -6.93 9.28
N LEU A 199 8.01 -6.41 10.51
CA LEU A 199 6.91 -6.71 11.43
C LEU A 199 5.57 -6.22 10.86
N GLY A 200 5.53 -4.99 10.35
CA GLY A 200 4.34 -4.41 9.74
C GLY A 200 3.87 -5.21 8.53
N THR A 201 4.80 -5.67 7.69
CA THR A 201 4.47 -6.50 6.53
C THR A 201 3.86 -7.83 6.97
N GLY A 202 4.40 -8.47 8.02
CA GLY A 202 3.86 -9.72 8.56
C GLY A 202 2.45 -9.57 9.14
N ILE A 203 2.21 -8.52 9.92
CA ILE A 203 0.88 -8.20 10.47
C ILE A 203 -0.10 -7.93 9.33
N LEU A 204 0.29 -7.07 8.38
CA LEU A 204 -0.54 -6.71 7.24
C LEU A 204 -0.89 -7.95 6.39
N GLY A 205 0.13 -8.75 6.05
CA GLY A 205 -0.03 -9.97 5.27
C GLY A 205 -0.95 -10.99 5.95
N THR A 206 -0.87 -11.11 7.27
CA THR A 206 -1.80 -11.95 8.03
C THR A 206 -3.22 -11.38 7.95
N ALA A 207 -3.39 -10.09 8.24
CA ALA A 207 -4.70 -9.44 8.31
C ALA A 207 -5.48 -9.52 6.99
N VAL A 208 -4.82 -9.27 5.85
CA VAL A 208 -5.47 -9.34 4.53
C VAL A 208 -5.92 -10.75 4.14
N ASN A 209 -5.44 -11.80 4.82
CA ASN A 209 -5.78 -13.20 4.56
C ASN A 209 -6.80 -13.81 5.53
N ILE A 210 -7.13 -13.14 6.65
CA ILE A 210 -8.10 -13.65 7.63
C ILE A 210 -9.48 -13.83 6.99
N LEU A 211 -10.07 -12.76 6.44
CA LEU A 211 -11.39 -12.82 5.81
C LEU A 211 -11.41 -13.75 4.59
N PRO A 212 -10.43 -13.71 3.66
CA PRO A 212 -10.30 -14.70 2.61
C PRO A 212 -10.30 -16.17 3.06
N SER A 213 -9.76 -16.47 4.25
CA SER A 213 -9.70 -17.84 4.77
C SER A 213 -11.02 -18.28 5.39
N VAL A 214 -11.74 -17.36 6.02
CA VAL A 214 -12.96 -17.66 6.79
C VAL A 214 -14.23 -17.55 5.92
N LEU A 215 -14.30 -16.59 5.00
CA LEU A 215 -15.52 -16.30 4.28
C LEU A 215 -15.94 -17.38 3.27
N PRO A 216 -15.06 -17.97 2.45
CA PRO A 216 -15.47 -19.00 1.50
C PRO A 216 -16.22 -20.19 2.13
N PRO A 217 -15.73 -20.84 3.21
CA PRO A 217 -16.48 -21.94 3.83
C PRO A 217 -17.76 -21.44 4.50
N VAL A 218 -17.79 -20.24 5.08
CA VAL A 218 -19.01 -19.68 5.68
C VAL A 218 -20.08 -19.44 4.60
N LEU A 219 -19.70 -18.81 3.49
CA LEU A 219 -20.60 -18.49 2.38
C LEU A 219 -21.07 -19.75 1.63
N ALA A 220 -20.21 -20.75 1.49
CA ALA A 220 -20.56 -22.01 0.86
C ALA A 220 -21.63 -22.82 1.64
N ASN A 221 -21.69 -22.64 2.96
CA ASN A 221 -22.65 -23.32 3.84
C ASN A 221 -23.97 -22.55 4.04
N MET A 222 -24.11 -21.34 3.48
CA MET A 222 -25.37 -20.62 3.51
C MET A 222 -26.31 -21.19 2.44
N GLU A 223 -27.16 -22.16 2.82
CA GLU A 223 -28.16 -22.80 1.91
C GLU A 223 -29.41 -21.94 1.64
N THR A 224 -29.42 -20.65 1.98
CA THR A 224 -30.67 -19.87 2.07
C THR A 224 -30.89 -18.97 0.84
N TYR A 225 -32.01 -19.21 0.14
CA TYR A 225 -32.72 -18.37 -0.84
C TYR A 225 -31.86 -17.35 -1.64
N SER A 226 -31.26 -17.85 -2.73
CA SER A 226 -30.33 -17.18 -3.66
C SER A 226 -28.91 -16.93 -3.11
N LEU A 227 -28.06 -17.95 -3.28
CA LEU A 227 -26.61 -17.88 -3.04
C LEU A 227 -26.00 -16.60 -3.63
N LYS A 228 -26.50 -16.16 -4.79
CA LYS A 228 -26.14 -14.91 -5.47
C LYS A 228 -26.36 -13.67 -4.62
N LEU A 229 -27.61 -13.37 -4.26
CA LEU A 229 -27.94 -12.07 -3.66
C LEU A 229 -27.29 -11.93 -2.29
N GLY A 230 -27.38 -12.95 -1.44
CA GLY A 230 -26.80 -12.93 -0.10
C GLY A 230 -25.27 -12.76 -0.14
N THR A 231 -24.60 -13.57 -0.95
CA THR A 231 -23.13 -13.54 -1.07
C THR A 231 -22.65 -12.22 -1.65
N LEU A 232 -23.18 -11.83 -2.81
CA LEU A 232 -22.70 -10.64 -3.53
C LEU A 232 -23.05 -9.35 -2.77
N ALA A 233 -24.22 -9.29 -2.11
CA ALA A 233 -24.55 -8.15 -1.25
C ALA A 233 -23.60 -8.07 -0.04
N PHE A 234 -23.27 -9.20 0.59
CA PHE A 234 -22.33 -9.23 1.70
C PHE A 234 -20.92 -8.77 1.28
N LEU A 235 -20.40 -9.26 0.15
CA LEU A 235 -19.13 -8.81 -0.40
C LEU A 235 -19.17 -7.32 -0.79
N GLY A 236 -20.28 -6.86 -1.37
CA GLY A 236 -20.52 -5.44 -1.65
C GLY A 236 -20.50 -4.56 -0.40
N LEU A 237 -21.11 -5.02 0.70
CA LEU A 237 -21.10 -4.32 2.00
C LEU A 237 -19.70 -4.26 2.61
N LEU A 238 -18.91 -5.33 2.51
CA LEU A 238 -17.51 -5.31 2.94
C LEU A 238 -16.69 -4.27 2.14
N SER A 239 -16.92 -4.20 0.83
CA SER A 239 -16.26 -3.21 -0.02
C SER A 239 -16.67 -1.78 0.33
N ALA A 240 -17.96 -1.54 0.58
CA ALA A 240 -18.47 -0.25 1.03
C ALA A 240 -17.90 0.15 2.41
N GLY A 241 -17.81 -0.81 3.34
CA GLY A 241 -17.16 -0.62 4.63
C GLY A 241 -15.68 -0.26 4.49
N SER A 242 -14.96 -0.96 3.60
CA SER A 242 -13.57 -0.64 3.28
C SER A 242 -13.43 0.79 2.72
N ALA A 243 -14.29 1.20 1.79
CA ALA A 243 -14.31 2.56 1.24
C ALA A 243 -14.57 3.62 2.32
N ALA A 244 -15.48 3.35 3.27
CA ALA A 244 -15.76 4.25 4.39
C ALA A 244 -14.55 4.38 5.33
N VAL A 245 -13.85 3.28 5.63
CA VAL A 245 -12.61 3.29 6.42
C VAL A 245 -11.50 4.07 5.69
N THR A 246 -11.37 3.92 4.38
CA THR A 246 -10.42 4.69 3.58
C THR A 246 -10.77 6.18 3.57
N ALA A 247 -12.05 6.54 3.45
CA ALA A 247 -12.49 7.93 3.55
C ALA A 247 -12.15 8.53 4.92
N LEU A 248 -12.29 7.75 6.00
CA LEU A 248 -11.85 8.17 7.33
C LEU A 248 -10.33 8.42 7.38
N LEU A 249 -9.52 7.53 6.80
CA LEU A 249 -8.06 7.72 6.71
C LEU A 249 -7.68 9.00 5.96
N VAL A 250 -8.35 9.28 4.83
CA VAL A 250 -8.15 10.52 4.07
C VAL A 250 -8.46 11.74 4.93
N ARG A 251 -9.55 11.70 5.72
CA ARG A 251 -9.95 12.80 6.62
C ARG A 251 -8.95 13.02 7.74
N ILE A 252 -8.47 11.95 8.38
CA ILE A 252 -7.45 12.02 9.44
C ILE A 252 -6.18 12.68 8.90
N LYS A 253 -5.73 12.27 7.69
CA LYS A 253 -4.52 12.81 7.07
C LYS A 253 -4.69 14.28 6.65
N SER A 254 -5.81 14.63 6.04
CA SER A 254 -6.12 16.02 5.63
C SER A 254 -6.18 16.98 6.82
N SER A 255 -6.76 16.54 7.95
CA SER A 255 -6.78 17.32 9.19
C SER A 255 -5.36 17.56 9.73
N SER A 256 -4.51 16.53 9.70
CA SER A 256 -3.12 16.63 10.14
C SER A 256 -2.29 17.62 9.30
N GLU A 257 -2.53 17.70 7.99
CA GLU A 257 -1.83 18.64 7.10
C GLU A 257 -2.33 20.07 7.28
N SER A 258 -3.64 20.25 7.44
CA SER A 258 -4.27 21.57 7.65
C SER A 258 -3.79 22.23 8.95
N GLY A 259 -3.64 21.45 10.03
CA GLY A 259 -3.08 21.93 11.30
C GLY A 259 -1.60 22.28 11.23
N LEU A 260 -0.85 21.71 10.28
CA LEU A 260 0.57 22.02 10.07
C LEU A 260 0.73 23.34 9.32
N TYR A 261 -0.10 23.61 8.29
CA TYR A 261 -0.10 24.90 7.59
C TYR A 261 -0.47 26.07 8.51
N GLN A 262 -1.34 25.85 9.49
CA GLN A 262 -1.73 26.88 10.45
C GLN A 262 -0.66 27.15 11.53
N ARG A 263 0.31 26.25 11.69
CA ARG A 263 1.46 26.38 12.61
C ARG A 263 2.75 26.85 11.94
N LEU A 264 2.82 26.81 10.60
CA LEU A 264 3.92 27.42 9.87
C LEU A 264 3.74 28.95 9.92
N PRO A 265 4.74 29.70 10.42
CA PRO A 265 4.72 31.16 10.40
C PRO A 265 5.03 31.66 8.98
N LEU A 266 4.19 31.28 8.01
CA LEU A 266 4.27 31.82 6.64
C LEU A 266 3.80 33.27 6.58
N ALA A 267 3.09 33.75 7.60
CA ALA A 267 2.77 35.17 7.75
C ALA A 267 3.99 36.03 8.13
N SER A 268 5.04 35.49 8.76
CA SER A 268 6.26 36.28 9.05
C SER A 268 7.28 36.24 7.91
N SER A 269 7.31 35.17 7.12
CA SER A 269 8.29 35.02 6.03
C SER A 269 7.96 35.90 4.81
N ILE A 270 6.67 36.18 4.58
CA ILE A 270 6.23 37.11 3.52
C ILE A 270 6.48 38.58 3.91
N VAL A 271 6.35 38.92 5.20
CA VAL A 271 6.64 40.28 5.70
C VAL A 271 8.14 40.58 5.63
N ILE A 272 9.00 39.61 5.93
CA ILE A 272 10.46 39.81 5.89
C ILE A 272 10.94 40.03 4.44
N ALA A 273 10.40 39.29 3.47
CA ALA A 273 10.75 39.48 2.05
C ALA A 273 10.29 40.84 1.48
N GLU A 274 9.20 41.42 2.01
CA GLU A 274 8.71 42.73 1.57
C GLU A 274 9.49 43.90 2.20
N GLU A 275 10.05 43.73 3.41
CA GLU A 275 10.95 44.74 4.00
C GLU A 275 12.35 44.74 3.37
N GLU A 276 12.94 43.57 3.09
CA GLU A 276 14.28 43.51 2.46
C GLU A 276 14.28 44.15 1.06
N GLY A 277 13.21 43.97 0.28
CA GLY A 277 13.07 44.61 -1.03
C GLY A 277 12.94 46.14 -0.99
N LYS A 278 12.42 46.71 0.10
CA LYS A 278 12.32 48.18 0.27
C LYS A 278 13.66 48.79 0.70
N VAL A 279 14.40 48.11 1.57
CA VAL A 279 15.73 48.57 2.03
C VAL A 279 16.74 48.57 0.89
N GLU A 280 16.67 47.59 -0.02
CA GLU A 280 17.58 47.54 -1.17
C GLU A 280 17.30 48.65 -2.20
N GLN A 281 16.03 48.99 -2.45
CA GLN A 281 15.68 50.11 -3.34
C GLN A 281 16.09 51.48 -2.77
N GLU A 282 15.96 51.69 -1.46
CA GLU A 282 16.34 52.96 -0.83
C GLU A 282 17.86 53.16 -0.81
N ASN A 283 18.64 52.10 -0.61
CA ASN A 283 20.11 52.14 -0.69
C ASN A 283 20.62 52.42 -2.11
N ILE A 284 19.98 51.86 -3.15
CA ILE A 284 20.35 52.15 -4.54
C ILE A 284 20.06 53.62 -4.87
N MET A 285 18.93 54.16 -4.43
CA MET A 285 18.53 55.54 -4.71
C MET A 285 19.43 56.57 -4.00
N ASN A 286 19.88 56.28 -2.78
CA ASN A 286 20.82 57.14 -2.04
C ASN A 286 22.27 57.08 -2.58
N SER A 287 22.64 56.05 -3.35
CA SER A 287 23.96 55.95 -3.97
C SER A 287 24.13 56.72 -5.28
N MET A 288 23.03 57.27 -5.83
CA MET A 288 23.01 58.01 -7.09
C MET A 288 22.94 59.54 -6.91
N LEU A 289 22.90 60.04 -5.68
CA LEU A 289 22.95 61.46 -5.31
C LEU A 289 24.31 61.85 -4.75
#